data_AF-A0A7U1KW22-F1
#
_entry.id   AF-A0A7U1KW22-F1
#
_cell.length_a   1.000
_cell.length_b   1.000
_cell.length_c   1.000
_cell.angle_alpha   90.00
_cell.angle_beta   90.00
_cell.angle_gamma   90.00
#
_symmetry.space_group_name_H-M   'P 1'
#
loop_
_entity.id
_entity.type
_entity.pdbx_description
1 polymer ?
#
loop_
_entity_poly.entity_id
_entity_poly.type
_entity_poly.pdbx_seq_one_letter_code
_entity_poly.pdbx_strand_id
1 'polypeptide(L)'
;MDIEKNKEKIKLQIDIIKRTDGYIATTNNKAALLLAVNGATATIISNKVGAFAGLFQKNGLYTIVFFLLLFMIAVFIFMSVLRSLGSIMPNMNGRKGKGDSTESNVSFVYISSNNNGKEYYKKYLGESEDGLLLDMCEQSFILAYIAKQKFLCFSSAVSWIKRAYICIILLVIFKFIDYVNGVLL
;
A
#
# COMPACT_ATOMS: atom_id res chain seq x y z
N MET A 1 32.12 -8.29 29.08
CA MET A 1 32.25 -8.56 27.63
C MET A 1 30.88 -8.70 26.97
N ASP A 2 29.88 -9.33 27.61
CA ASP A 2 28.53 -9.47 27.04
C ASP A 2 27.65 -8.20 27.07
N ILE A 3 27.78 -7.37 28.10
CA ILE A 3 27.03 -6.10 28.25
C ILE A 3 27.28 -5.14 27.06
N GLU A 4 28.54 -4.94 26.70
CA GLU A 4 28.92 -4.02 25.61
C GLU A 4 28.47 -4.54 24.23
N LYS A 5 28.54 -5.87 24.04
CA LYS A 5 28.04 -6.57 22.85
C LYS A 5 26.52 -6.44 22.71
N ASN A 6 25.77 -6.50 23.81
CA ASN A 6 24.32 -6.32 23.78
C ASN A 6 23.91 -4.88 23.48
N LYS A 7 24.64 -3.88 24.00
CA LYS A 7 24.42 -2.47 23.65
C LYS A 7 24.63 -2.21 22.15
N GLU A 8 25.65 -2.79 21.53
CA GLU A 8 25.86 -2.69 20.09
C GLU A 8 24.72 -3.35 19.29
N LYS A 9 24.27 -4.54 19.69
CA LYS A 9 23.13 -5.21 19.06
C LYS A 9 21.84 -4.42 19.20
N ILE A 10 21.56 -3.84 20.37
CA ILE A 10 20.38 -2.98 20.59
C ILE A 10 20.45 -1.77 19.66
N LYS A 11 21.61 -1.11 19.55
CA LYS A 11 21.82 -0.01 18.62
C LYS A 11 21.55 -0.42 17.17
N LEU A 12 22.06 -1.59 16.76
CA LEU A 12 21.80 -2.13 15.43
C LEU A 12 20.30 -2.40 15.19
N GLN A 13 19.58 -2.94 16.18
CA GLN A 13 18.14 -3.15 16.06
C GLN A 13 17.37 -1.83 15.93
N ILE A 14 17.75 -0.79 16.68
CA ILE A 14 17.16 0.55 16.53
C ILE A 14 17.35 1.07 15.09
N ASP A 15 18.53 0.88 14.50
CA ASP A 15 18.79 1.30 13.12
C ASP A 15 17.97 0.49 12.10
N ILE A 16 17.76 -0.81 12.33
CA ILE A 16 16.88 -1.67 11.52
C ILE A 16 15.43 -1.20 11.62
N ILE A 17 14.94 -0.91 12.83
CA ILE A 17 13.60 -0.38 13.10
C ILE A 17 13.40 0.93 12.34
N LYS A 18 14.31 1.90 12.49
CA LYS A 18 14.24 3.20 11.80
C LYS A 18 14.21 3.05 10.28
N ARG A 19 15.04 2.18 9.73
CA ARG A 19 15.08 1.92 8.28
C ARG A 19 13.77 1.31 7.79
N THR A 20 13.23 0.36 8.54
CA THR A 20 11.99 -0.33 8.20
C THR A 20 10.80 0.61 8.27
N ASP A 21 10.74 1.47 9.29
CA ASP A 21 9.74 2.54 9.38
C ASP A 21 9.84 3.52 8.19
N GLY A 22 11.07 3.89 7.80
CA GLY A 22 11.32 4.67 6.58
C GLY A 22 10.77 4.01 5.30
N TYR A 23 10.85 2.67 5.18
CA TYR A 23 10.23 1.94 4.07
C TYR A 23 8.70 1.96 4.13
N ILE A 24 8.11 1.88 5.32
CA ILE A 24 6.66 2.00 5.52
C ILE A 24 6.18 3.39 5.09
N ALA A 25 6.84 4.45 5.58
CA ALA A 25 6.52 5.83 5.22
C ALA A 25 6.64 6.07 3.71
N THR A 26 7.72 5.59 3.09
CA THR A 26 7.93 5.68 1.65
C THR A 26 6.83 4.95 0.87
N THR A 27 6.43 3.76 1.32
CA THR A 27 5.38 2.96 0.66
C THR A 27 4.02 3.65 0.78
N ASN A 28 3.69 4.21 1.94
CA ASN A 28 2.47 5.00 2.13
C ASN A 28 2.43 6.21 1.18
N ASN A 29 3.54 6.94 1.04
CA ASN A 29 3.64 8.08 0.12
C ASN A 29 3.44 7.67 -1.34
N LYS A 30 4.06 6.55 -1.77
CA LYS A 30 3.88 6.02 -3.12
C LYS A 30 2.44 5.56 -3.38
N ALA A 31 1.79 4.93 -2.40
CA ALA A 31 0.40 4.52 -2.50
C ALA A 31 -0.55 5.73 -2.56
N ALA A 32 -0.27 6.80 -1.81
CA ALA A 32 -1.04 8.05 -1.86
C ALA A 32 -0.91 8.75 -3.23
N LEU A 33 0.30 8.80 -3.78
CA LEU A 33 0.53 9.30 -5.13
C LEU A 33 -0.21 8.46 -6.18
N LEU A 34 -0.18 7.13 -6.04
CA LEU A 34 -0.92 6.23 -6.92
C LEU A 34 -2.44 6.45 -6.82
N LEU A 35 -2.96 6.75 -5.63
CA LEU A 35 -4.37 7.10 -5.44
C LEU A 35 -4.74 8.38 -6.19
N ALA A 36 -3.88 9.41 -6.16
CA ALA A 36 -4.06 10.63 -6.94
C ALA A 36 -4.03 10.34 -8.46
N VAL A 37 -3.13 9.48 -8.92
CA VAL A 37 -3.06 9.02 -10.31
C VAL A 37 -4.33 8.28 -10.73
N ASN A 38 -4.87 7.40 -9.87
CA ASN A 38 -6.14 6.72 -10.13
C ASN A 38 -7.30 7.74 -10.29
N GLY A 39 -7.37 8.74 -9.40
CA GLY A 39 -8.40 9.79 -9.46
C GLY A 39 -8.30 10.65 -10.72
N ALA A 40 -7.08 11.07 -11.08
CA ALA A 40 -6.82 11.80 -12.32
C ALA A 40 -7.20 10.97 -13.55
N THR A 41 -6.81 9.70 -13.58
CA THR A 41 -7.15 8.77 -14.69
C THR A 41 -8.66 8.62 -14.83
N ALA A 42 -9.38 8.37 -13.73
CA ALA A 42 -10.83 8.24 -13.72
C ALA A 42 -11.52 9.52 -14.23
N THR A 43 -11.02 10.69 -13.85
CA THR A 43 -11.53 11.99 -14.29
C THR A 43 -11.32 12.19 -15.78
N ILE A 44 -10.11 11.93 -16.28
CA ILE A 44 -9.78 12.06 -17.71
C ILE A 44 -10.66 11.14 -18.54
N ILE A 45 -10.78 9.86 -18.16
CA ILE A 45 -11.61 8.89 -18.90
C ILE A 45 -13.07 9.30 -18.89
N SER A 46 -13.62 9.67 -17.73
CA SER A 46 -15.01 10.13 -17.62
C SER A 46 -15.29 11.35 -18.52
N ASN A 47 -14.38 12.32 -18.55
CA ASN A 47 -14.54 13.53 -19.36
C ASN A 47 -14.30 13.31 -20.87
N LYS A 48 -13.51 12.30 -21.24
CA LYS A 48 -13.17 12.01 -22.65
C LYS A 48 -13.98 10.87 -23.25
N VAL A 49 -14.83 10.20 -22.47
CA VAL A 49 -15.64 9.06 -22.95
C VAL A 49 -16.51 9.45 -24.15
N GLY A 50 -17.10 10.65 -24.13
CA GLY A 50 -17.91 11.17 -25.23
C GLY A 50 -17.12 11.39 -26.53
N ALA A 51 -15.80 11.57 -26.46
CA ALA A 51 -14.96 11.67 -27.64
C ALA A 51 -14.78 10.33 -28.38
N PHE A 52 -15.26 9.23 -27.80
CA PHE A 52 -15.32 7.92 -28.44
C PHE A 52 -16.72 7.62 -29.01
N ALA A 53 -17.66 8.57 -28.98
CA ALA A 53 -19.03 8.41 -29.44
C ALA A 53 -19.16 7.90 -30.89
N GLY A 54 -18.23 8.29 -31.78
CA GLY A 54 -18.18 7.84 -33.16
C GLY A 54 -18.05 6.33 -33.33
N LEU A 55 -17.38 5.64 -32.38
CA LEU A 55 -17.21 4.19 -32.39
C LEU A 55 -18.55 3.44 -32.17
N PHE A 56 -19.59 4.09 -31.65
CA PHE A 56 -20.88 3.45 -31.34
C PHE A 56 -21.84 3.40 -32.51
N GLN A 57 -21.69 4.27 -33.50
CA GLN A 57 -22.78 4.56 -34.42
C GLN A 57 -22.84 3.63 -35.63
N LYS A 58 -21.75 2.92 -35.96
CA LYS A 58 -21.64 2.21 -37.24
C LYS A 58 -21.63 0.68 -37.14
N ASN A 59 -21.35 0.07 -35.98
CA ASN A 59 -21.28 -1.40 -35.86
C ASN A 59 -21.47 -1.91 -34.41
N GLY A 60 -22.47 -2.78 -34.19
CA GLY A 60 -22.82 -3.31 -32.86
C GLY A 60 -21.71 -4.11 -32.17
N LEU A 61 -20.79 -4.75 -32.92
CA LEU A 61 -19.63 -5.42 -32.33
C LEU A 61 -18.65 -4.42 -31.71
N TYR A 62 -18.40 -3.28 -32.36
CA TYR A 62 -17.53 -2.23 -31.83
C TYR A 62 -18.11 -1.59 -30.57
N THR A 63 -19.43 -1.43 -30.53
CA THR A 63 -20.16 -0.97 -29.34
C THR A 63 -19.93 -1.90 -28.14
N ILE A 64 -20.07 -3.22 -28.34
CA ILE A 64 -19.87 -4.22 -27.28
C ILE A 64 -18.41 -4.20 -26.78
N VAL A 65 -17.44 -4.21 -27.69
CA VAL A 65 -16.00 -4.18 -27.35
C VAL A 65 -15.64 -2.93 -26.55
N PHE A 66 -16.18 -1.77 -26.92
CA PHE A 66 -15.95 -0.55 -26.19
C PHE A 66 -16.51 -0.59 -24.76
N PHE A 67 -17.77 -1.00 -24.59
CA PHE A 67 -18.37 -1.08 -23.25
C PHE A 67 -17.62 -2.07 -22.36
N LEU A 68 -17.16 -3.18 -22.93
CA LEU A 68 -16.32 -4.14 -22.23
C LEU A 68 -14.99 -3.51 -21.80
N LEU A 69 -14.31 -2.76 -22.67
CA LEU A 69 -13.07 -2.07 -22.32
C LEU A 69 -13.27 -0.99 -21.25
N LEU A 70 -14.34 -0.19 -21.34
CA LEU A 70 -14.68 0.78 -20.29
C LEU A 70 -14.95 0.12 -18.96
N PHE A 71 -15.74 -0.96 -18.96
CA PHE A 71 -16.03 -1.72 -17.75
C PHE A 71 -14.74 -2.27 -17.12
N MET A 72 -13.86 -2.83 -17.94
CA MET A 72 -12.55 -3.34 -17.48
C MET A 72 -11.68 -2.23 -16.91
N ILE A 73 -11.62 -1.06 -17.54
CA ILE A 73 -10.90 0.11 -17.03
C ILE A 73 -11.45 0.52 -15.66
N ALA A 74 -12.77 0.63 -15.52
CA ALA A 74 -13.41 1.00 -14.27
C ALA A 74 -13.09 -0.01 -13.15
N VAL A 75 -13.21 -1.31 -13.43
CA VAL A 75 -12.89 -2.38 -12.47
C VAL A 75 -11.41 -2.34 -12.08
N PHE A 76 -10.50 -2.17 -13.04
CA PHE A 76 -9.07 -2.13 -12.76
C PHE A 76 -8.64 -0.90 -11.96
N ILE A 77 -9.21 0.28 -12.26
CA ILE A 77 -8.98 1.49 -11.45
C ILE A 77 -9.53 1.26 -10.04
N PHE A 78 -10.74 0.71 -9.90
CA PHE A 78 -11.35 0.44 -8.60
C PHE A 78 -10.51 -0.53 -7.76
N MET A 79 -10.03 -1.63 -8.36
CA MET A 79 -9.15 -2.58 -7.69
C MET A 79 -7.80 -1.95 -7.30
N SER A 80 -7.23 -1.09 -8.14
CA SER A 80 -6.04 -0.30 -7.82
C SER A 80 -6.27 0.60 -6.60
N VAL A 81 -7.41 1.29 -6.54
CA VAL A 81 -7.80 2.15 -5.40
C VAL A 81 -7.91 1.34 -4.10
N LEU A 82 -8.65 0.22 -4.12
CA LEU A 82 -8.81 -0.63 -2.92
C LEU A 82 -7.47 -1.12 -2.38
N ARG A 83 -6.55 -1.54 -3.27
CA ARG A 83 -5.22 -2.02 -2.89
C ARG A 83 -4.32 -0.89 -2.40
N SER A 84 -4.39 0.30 -2.98
CA SER A 84 -3.68 1.49 -2.48
C SER A 84 -4.16 1.89 -1.09
N LEU A 85 -5.47 1.89 -0.84
CA LEU A 85 -6.03 2.15 0.49
C LEU A 85 -5.58 1.10 1.51
N GLY A 86 -5.60 -0.19 1.14
CA GLY A 86 -5.06 -1.26 1.98
C GLY A 86 -3.56 -1.11 2.31
N SER A 87 -2.79 -0.49 1.40
CA SER A 87 -1.38 -0.16 1.68
C SER A 87 -1.23 0.99 2.67
N ILE A 88 -2.13 1.97 2.69
CA ILE A 88 -2.01 3.18 3.54
C ILE A 88 -2.60 2.93 4.93
N MET A 89 -3.69 2.17 5.00
CA MET A 89 -4.41 1.93 6.25
C MET A 89 -3.45 1.50 7.39
N PRO A 90 -3.60 2.08 8.59
CA PRO A 90 -2.77 1.73 9.72
C PRO A 90 -3.07 0.29 10.13
N ASN A 91 -2.03 -0.52 10.27
CA ASN A 91 -2.18 -1.86 10.81
C ASN A 91 -2.05 -1.79 12.33
N MET A 92 -3.20 -1.65 12.99
CA MET A 92 -3.31 -1.66 14.46
C MET A 92 -3.37 -3.09 15.02
N ASN A 93 -3.41 -4.11 14.17
CA ASN A 93 -3.32 -5.50 14.61
C ASN A 93 -1.85 -5.79 14.93
N GLY A 94 -1.40 -5.32 16.10
CA GLY A 94 -0.35 -6.01 16.84
C GLY A 94 -0.77 -7.46 16.88
N ARG A 95 0.14 -8.37 16.50
CA ARG A 95 -0.17 -9.79 16.30
C ARG A 95 -0.62 -10.38 17.65
N LYS A 96 -1.91 -10.27 18.00
CA LYS A 96 -2.53 -10.96 19.13
C LYS A 96 -2.74 -12.42 18.71
N GLY A 97 -1.64 -13.14 18.52
CA GLY A 97 -1.70 -14.60 18.50
C GLY A 97 -2.05 -15.05 19.92
N LYS A 98 -2.99 -16.00 20.05
CA LYS A 98 -3.23 -16.71 21.31
C LYS A 98 -1.89 -17.32 21.77
N GLY A 99 -1.22 -16.67 22.72
CA GLY A 99 0.08 -17.08 23.27
C GLY A 99 1.13 -15.97 23.40
N ASP A 100 1.04 -14.87 22.65
CA ASP A 100 2.01 -13.77 22.74
C ASP A 100 1.56 -12.73 23.78
N SER A 101 1.97 -12.95 25.01
CA SER A 101 1.83 -12.04 26.15
C SER A 101 3.06 -11.14 26.33
N THR A 102 3.77 -10.77 25.26
CA THR A 102 4.92 -9.88 25.41
C THR A 102 4.44 -8.45 25.51
N GLU A 103 4.26 -8.00 26.75
CA GLU A 103 4.09 -6.59 27.06
C GLU A 103 5.38 -5.85 26.68
N SER A 104 5.44 -5.31 25.45
CA SER A 104 6.60 -4.55 24.98
C SER A 104 6.79 -3.27 25.78
N ASN A 105 8.04 -2.99 26.14
CA ASN A 105 8.43 -1.75 26.79
C ASN A 105 8.75 -0.64 25.78
N VAL A 106 8.92 -0.95 24.49
CA VAL A 106 9.30 0.07 23.49
C VAL A 106 8.25 0.32 22.40
N SER A 107 7.23 -0.52 22.32
CA SER A 107 6.10 -0.34 21.42
C SER A 107 5.13 0.73 21.93
N PHE A 108 4.80 1.72 21.09
CA PHE A 108 3.85 2.78 21.48
C PHE A 108 2.47 2.25 21.90
N VAL A 109 2.03 1.12 21.32
CA VAL A 109 0.75 0.48 21.65
C VAL A 109 0.77 -0.04 23.09
N TYR A 110 1.85 -0.68 23.49
CA TYR A 110 1.98 -1.23 24.84
C TYR A 110 2.36 -0.15 25.87
N ILE A 111 3.19 0.82 25.51
CA ILE A 111 3.51 1.97 26.36
C ILE A 111 2.21 2.70 26.76
N SER A 112 1.34 3.00 25.78
CA SER A 112 0.05 3.65 26.02
C SER A 112 -0.98 2.79 26.77
N SER A 113 -0.76 1.48 26.86
CA SER A 113 -1.62 0.56 27.61
C SER A 113 -1.28 0.49 29.11
N ASN A 114 -0.20 1.16 29.57
CA ASN A 114 0.12 1.26 31.00
C ASN A 114 -0.79 2.27 31.70
N ASN A 115 -1.10 2.06 32.99
CA ASN A 115 -2.02 2.96 33.73
C ASN A 115 -1.50 4.40 33.84
N ASN A 116 -0.19 4.58 33.99
CA ASN A 116 0.46 5.90 34.05
C ASN A 116 1.97 5.82 33.76
N GLY A 117 2.59 6.98 33.50
CA GLY A 117 4.02 7.07 33.18
C GLY A 117 4.96 6.63 34.32
N LYS A 118 4.54 6.70 35.59
CA LYS A 118 5.37 6.25 36.73
C LYS A 118 5.46 4.73 36.79
N GLU A 119 4.37 4.04 36.48
CA GLU A 119 4.35 2.58 36.36
C GLU A 119 5.20 2.10 35.18
N TYR A 120 5.05 2.73 34.01
CA TYR A 120 5.89 2.44 32.86
C TYR A 120 7.39 2.65 33.16
N TYR A 121 7.75 3.76 33.82
CA TYR A 121 9.14 4.01 34.22
C TYR A 121 9.71 2.92 35.13
N LYS A 122 8.95 2.48 36.14
CA LYS A 122 9.36 1.38 37.02
C LYS A 122 9.56 0.07 36.26
N LYS A 123 8.65 -0.23 35.33
CA LYS A 123 8.74 -1.41 34.48
C LYS A 123 9.98 -1.36 33.57
N TYR A 124 10.23 -0.22 32.93
CA TYR A 124 11.38 0.00 32.07
C TYR A 124 12.71 -0.10 32.85
N LEU A 125 12.77 0.44 34.07
CA LEU A 125 13.97 0.32 34.93
C LEU A 125 14.26 -1.13 35.35
N GLY A 126 13.22 -1.95 35.50
CA GLY A 126 13.35 -3.36 35.87
C GLY A 126 13.74 -4.27 34.70
N GLU A 127 13.78 -3.73 33.48
CA GLU A 127 14.07 -4.51 32.28
C GLU A 127 15.56 -4.84 32.15
N SER A 128 15.85 -6.08 31.80
CA SER A 128 17.23 -6.52 31.57
C SER A 128 17.71 -6.12 30.16
N GLU A 129 19.03 -6.03 29.95
CA GLU A 129 19.57 -5.75 28.60
C GLU A 129 19.16 -6.83 27.58
N ASP A 130 19.13 -8.11 27.99
CA ASP A 130 18.69 -9.21 27.13
C ASP A 130 17.19 -9.12 26.82
N GLY A 131 16.36 -8.76 27.81
CA GLY A 131 14.93 -8.54 27.62
C GLY A 131 14.63 -7.35 26.70
N LEU A 132 15.38 -6.25 26.85
CA LEU A 132 15.30 -5.11 25.94
C LEU A 132 15.72 -5.48 24.51
N LEU A 133 16.80 -6.26 24.36
CA LEU A 133 17.23 -6.75 23.05
C LEU A 133 16.18 -7.67 22.40
N LEU A 134 15.54 -8.54 23.19
CA LEU A 134 14.43 -9.39 22.72
C LEU A 134 13.25 -8.54 22.25
N ASP A 135 12.81 -7.55 23.04
CA ASP A 135 11.72 -6.64 22.68
C ASP A 135 12.05 -5.87 21.37
N MET A 136 13.28 -5.39 21.22
CA MET A 136 13.74 -4.77 19.97
C MET A 136 13.68 -5.71 18.77
N CYS A 137 14.05 -6.98 18.94
CA CYS A 137 13.95 -7.97 17.87
C CYS A 137 12.50 -8.25 17.49
N GLU A 138 11.59 -8.31 18.46
CA GLU A 138 10.15 -8.45 18.23
C GLU A 138 9.59 -7.24 17.47
N GLN A 139 9.95 -6.01 17.87
CA GLN A 139 9.53 -4.80 17.15
C GLN A 139 10.05 -4.77 15.71
N SER A 140 11.32 -5.10 15.50
CA SER A 140 11.91 -5.25 14.16
C SER A 140 11.14 -6.25 13.30
N PHE A 141 10.79 -7.41 13.86
CA PHE A 141 10.04 -8.46 13.18
C PHE A 141 8.62 -7.99 12.80
N ILE A 142 7.91 -7.37 13.75
CA ILE A 142 6.56 -6.82 13.53
C ILE A 142 6.57 -5.76 12.43
N LEU A 143 7.50 -4.80 12.50
CA LEU A 143 7.62 -3.73 11.51
C LEU A 143 7.98 -4.27 10.13
N ALA A 144 8.90 -5.24 10.05
CA ALA A 144 9.27 -5.86 8.78
C ALA A 144 8.07 -6.59 8.14
N TYR A 145 7.26 -7.26 8.95
CA TYR A 145 6.03 -7.89 8.49
C TYR A 145 5.03 -6.86 7.96
N ILE A 146 4.80 -5.76 8.69
CA ILE A 146 3.91 -4.67 8.26
C ILE A 146 4.41 -4.05 6.95
N ALA A 147 5.70 -3.75 6.86
CA ALA A 147 6.33 -3.21 5.67
C ALA A 147 6.12 -4.12 4.45
N LYS A 148 6.35 -5.43 4.61
CA LYS A 148 6.12 -6.43 3.57
C LYS A 148 4.66 -6.43 3.10
N GLN A 149 3.69 -6.46 4.02
CA GLN A 149 2.26 -6.47 3.67
C GLN A 149 1.84 -5.21 2.91
N LYS A 150 2.30 -4.04 3.36
CA LYS A 150 2.06 -2.76 2.66
C LYS A 150 2.66 -2.79 1.25
N PHE A 151 3.89 -3.28 1.10
CA PHE A 151 4.54 -3.37 -0.21
C PHE A 151 3.82 -4.34 -1.16
N LEU A 152 3.32 -5.47 -0.65
CA LEU A 152 2.49 -6.41 -1.45
C LEU A 152 1.19 -5.76 -1.92
N CYS A 153 0.50 -5.02 -1.05
CA CYS A 153 -0.70 -4.27 -1.42
C CYS A 153 -0.39 -3.20 -2.47
N PHE A 154 0.67 -2.42 -2.28
CA PHE A 154 1.13 -1.41 -3.24
C PHE A 154 1.49 -2.03 -4.59
N SER A 155 2.28 -3.11 -4.61
CA SER A 155 2.64 -3.83 -5.84
C SER A 155 1.41 -4.34 -6.59
N SER A 156 0.43 -4.88 -5.85
CA SER A 156 -0.86 -5.28 -6.44
C SER A 156 -1.62 -4.10 -7.04
N ALA A 157 -1.68 -2.95 -6.35
CA ALA A 157 -2.30 -1.74 -6.86
C ALA A 157 -1.66 -1.28 -8.18
N VAL A 158 -0.32 -1.26 -8.23
CA VAL A 158 0.44 -0.93 -9.44
C VAL A 158 0.12 -1.91 -10.58
N SER A 159 -0.04 -3.21 -10.29
CA SER A 159 -0.43 -4.19 -11.31
C SER A 159 -1.81 -3.90 -11.90
N TRP A 160 -2.78 -3.51 -11.07
CA TRP A 160 -4.14 -3.20 -11.52
C TRP A 160 -4.19 -1.95 -12.39
N ILE A 161 -3.54 -0.84 -12.00
CA ILE A 161 -3.53 0.37 -12.83
C ILE A 161 -2.80 0.14 -14.16
N LYS A 162 -1.75 -0.70 -14.18
CA LYS A 162 -1.08 -1.09 -15.43
C LYS A 162 -2.04 -1.79 -16.40
N ARG A 163 -2.90 -2.69 -15.89
CA ARG A 163 -3.93 -3.34 -16.70
C ARG A 163 -4.96 -2.33 -17.22
N ALA A 164 -5.35 -1.35 -16.41
CA ALA A 164 -6.22 -0.25 -16.87
C ALA A 164 -5.56 0.53 -18.03
N TYR A 165 -4.27 0.88 -17.91
CA TYR A 165 -3.55 1.57 -18.98
C TYR A 165 -3.43 0.74 -20.26
N ILE A 166 -3.26 -0.57 -20.18
CA ILE A 166 -3.32 -1.45 -21.36
C ILE A 166 -4.68 -1.31 -22.06
N CYS A 167 -5.80 -1.37 -21.32
CA CYS A 167 -7.13 -1.17 -21.90
C CYS A 167 -7.33 0.23 -22.49
N ILE A 168 -6.79 1.27 -21.84
CA ILE A 168 -6.85 2.66 -22.34
C ILE A 168 -6.06 2.80 -23.65
N ILE A 169 -4.86 2.20 -23.74
CA ILE A 169 -4.06 2.21 -24.96
C ILE A 169 -4.81 1.51 -26.09
N LEU A 170 -5.45 0.36 -25.83
CA LEU A 170 -6.27 -0.34 -26.82
C LEU A 170 -7.45 0.52 -27.31
N LEU A 171 -8.14 1.24 -26.41
CA LEU A 171 -9.19 2.18 -26.80
C LEU A 171 -8.68 3.29 -27.72
N VAL A 172 -7.50 3.85 -27.41
CA VAL A 172 -6.88 4.90 -28.23
C VAL A 172 -6.49 4.36 -29.60
N ILE A 173 -5.93 3.14 -29.68
CA ILE A 173 -5.59 2.49 -30.94
C ILE A 173 -6.86 2.26 -31.78
N PHE A 174 -7.95 1.77 -31.19
CA PHE A 174 -9.20 1.58 -31.93
C PHE A 174 -9.74 2.89 -32.49
N LYS A 175 -9.69 3.97 -31.70
CA LYS A 175 -10.06 5.31 -32.19
C LYS A 175 -9.16 5.79 -33.33
N PHE A 176 -7.85 5.52 -33.26
CA PHE A 176 -6.93 5.88 -34.33
C PHE A 176 -7.19 5.10 -35.62
N ILE A 177 -7.45 3.80 -35.52
CA ILE A 177 -7.81 2.96 -36.67
C ILE A 177 -9.11 3.46 -37.31
N ASP A 178 -10.12 3.79 -36.50
CA ASP A 178 -11.39 4.35 -36.98
C ASP A 178 -11.21 5.67 -37.73
N TYR A 179 -10.34 6.55 -37.20
CA TYR A 179 -9.95 7.80 -37.86
C TYR A 179 -9.26 7.56 -39.21
N VAL A 180 -8.29 6.64 -39.28
CA VAL A 180 -7.55 6.32 -40.52
C VAL A 180 -8.46 5.69 -41.57
N ASN A 181 -9.40 4.83 -41.16
CA ASN A 181 -10.31 4.15 -42.08
C ASN A 181 -11.42 5.06 -42.64
N GLY A 182 -11.43 6.36 -42.29
CA GLY A 182 -12.45 7.31 -42.78
C GLY A 182 -13.86 7.01 -42.26
N VAL A 183 -13.99 6.17 -41.23
CA VAL A 183 -15.28 5.80 -40.63
C VAL A 183 -15.84 6.95 -39.78
N LEU A 184 -15.08 8.04 -39.59
CA LEU A 184 -15.49 9.28 -38.94
C LEU A 184 -15.48 10.51 -39.87
N LEU A 185 -15.81 10.30 -41.16
CA LEU A 185 -16.56 11.27 -41.97
C LEU A 185 -18.03 10.82 -42.08
#